data_AF-A0A9X9LY25-F1
#
_entry.id   AF-A0A9X9LY25-F1
#
_cell.length_a   1.000
_cell.length_b   1.000
_cell.length_c   1.000
_cell.angle_alpha   90.00
_cell.angle_beta   90.00
_cell.angle_gamma   90.00
#
_symmetry.space_group_name_H-M   'P 1'
#
loop_
_entity.id
_entity.type
_entity.pdbx_description
1 polymer ?
#
loop_
_entity_poly.entity_id
_entity_poly.type
_entity_poly.pdbx_seq_one_letter_code
_entity_poly.pdbx_strand_id
1 'polypeptide(L)'
;LRNSHIVEASIRAKLIKSRQTKEGEFIPLNQTDINVGFDTGDDRLFLVSPLIISHEINEKSPFWEMSRAQLDQEEFEVVVILEGMVEATGMTCQARSSYMDTEVLWGHRFTPVLTLEKGFYEVDYNTFHDTYETNTPSCCAKELAEMKREGRLLQYLPSPPLPGGCAETELDTEAEQEGEDEPESLSGSRENRGSV
;
A
#
# COMPACT_ATOMS: atom_id res chain seq x y z
N LEU A 1 7.40 5.55 18.82
CA LEU A 1 8.27 5.02 17.73
C LEU A 1 9.52 5.88 17.64
N ARG A 2 10.63 5.35 17.11
CA ARG A 2 11.94 6.03 17.10
C ARG A 2 12.23 6.59 15.71
N ASN A 3 12.97 7.70 15.65
CA ASN A 3 13.50 8.25 14.39
C ASN A 3 14.76 7.51 13.90
N SER A 4 15.32 6.61 14.71
CA SER A 4 16.47 5.78 14.33
C SER A 4 16.05 4.66 13.39
N HIS A 5 16.93 4.29 12.47
CA HIS A 5 16.66 3.23 11.50
C HIS A 5 16.86 1.83 12.10
N ILE A 6 16.12 0.87 11.55
CA ILE A 6 16.46 -0.55 11.63
C ILE A 6 17.25 -0.86 10.36
N VAL A 7 18.56 -1.08 10.52
CA VAL A 7 19.48 -1.37 9.43
C VAL A 7 19.32 -2.84 9.04
N GLU A 8 19.35 -3.14 7.73
CA GLU A 8 19.14 -4.50 7.20
C GLU A 8 17.85 -5.15 7.73
N ALA A 9 16.76 -4.38 7.78
CA ALA A 9 15.48 -4.90 8.19
C ALA A 9 15.01 -6.00 7.22
N SER A 10 14.60 -7.14 7.75
CA SER A 10 14.06 -8.28 7.00
C SER A 10 12.83 -8.83 7.71
N ILE A 11 11.78 -9.15 6.93
CA ILE A 11 10.53 -9.70 7.44
C ILE A 11 10.35 -11.14 6.97
N ARG A 12 9.91 -12.00 7.87
CA ARG A 12 9.49 -13.37 7.55
C ARG A 12 8.21 -13.73 8.28
N ALA A 13 7.44 -14.64 7.70
CA ALA A 13 6.19 -15.10 8.28
C ALA A 13 6.10 -16.64 8.25
N LYS A 14 5.58 -17.22 9.32
CA LYS A 14 5.37 -18.66 9.48
C LYS A 14 3.89 -18.91 9.75
N LEU A 15 3.29 -19.82 8.99
CA LEU A 15 2.01 -20.43 9.34
C LEU A 15 2.28 -21.56 10.33
N ILE A 16 1.62 -21.52 11.47
CA ILE A 16 1.59 -22.59 12.46
C ILE A 16 0.20 -23.20 12.46
N LYS A 17 0.12 -24.47 12.07
CA LYS A 17 -1.14 -25.23 12.03
C LYS A 17 -0.83 -26.72 12.24
N SER A 18 -1.63 -27.40 13.04
CA SER A 18 -1.49 -28.86 13.18
C SER A 18 -1.91 -29.55 11.88
N ARG A 19 -1.16 -30.57 11.45
CA ARG A 19 -1.50 -31.33 10.23
C ARG A 19 -1.31 -32.82 10.43
N GLN A 20 -2.04 -33.60 9.64
CA GLN A 20 -1.81 -35.05 9.51
C GLN A 20 -1.33 -35.36 8.10
N THR A 21 -0.26 -36.15 7.98
CA THR A 21 0.27 -36.58 6.68
C THR A 21 -0.62 -37.67 6.06
N LYS A 22 -0.44 -37.95 4.76
CA LYS A 22 -1.21 -38.99 4.07
C LYS A 22 -0.91 -40.38 4.63
N GLU A 23 0.27 -40.55 5.21
CA GLU A 23 0.76 -41.75 5.86
C GLU A 23 0.20 -41.91 7.28
N GLY A 24 -0.52 -40.90 7.79
CA GLY A 24 -1.20 -40.93 9.09
C GLY A 24 -0.41 -40.29 10.24
N GLU A 25 0.78 -39.75 10.01
CA GLU A 25 1.57 -39.07 11.03
C GLU A 25 0.94 -37.74 11.42
N PHE A 26 0.65 -37.55 12.70
CA PHE A 26 0.18 -36.29 13.23
C PHE A 26 1.36 -35.40 13.64
N ILE A 27 1.42 -34.21 13.06
CA ILE A 27 2.46 -33.21 13.32
C ILE A 27 1.81 -32.02 14.06
N PRO A 28 1.99 -31.91 15.38
CA PRO A 28 1.50 -30.76 16.13
C PRO A 28 2.27 -29.49 15.72
N LEU A 29 1.56 -28.35 15.64
CA LEU A 29 2.16 -27.03 15.40
C LEU A 29 3.12 -27.01 14.20
N ASN A 30 2.74 -27.67 13.10
CA ASN A 30 3.57 -27.72 11.90
C ASN A 30 3.78 -26.30 11.36
N GLN A 31 5.04 -25.94 11.17
CA GLN A 31 5.44 -24.62 10.72
C GLN A 31 5.72 -24.62 9.21
N THR A 32 5.09 -23.73 8.48
CA THR A 32 5.28 -23.57 7.03
C THR A 32 5.60 -22.12 6.71
N ASP A 33 6.61 -21.86 5.88
CA ASP A 33 6.94 -20.51 5.45
C ASP A 33 5.82 -19.89 4.60
N ILE A 34 5.49 -18.63 4.90
CA ILE A 34 4.62 -17.79 4.07
C ILE A 34 5.53 -16.84 3.31
N ASN A 35 5.46 -16.86 1.98
CA ASN A 35 6.27 -16.01 1.13
C ASN A 35 5.77 -14.56 1.17
N VAL A 36 6.57 -13.66 1.75
CA VAL A 36 6.28 -12.22 1.86
C VAL A 36 7.26 -11.36 1.05
N GLY A 37 7.88 -11.94 0.01
CA GLY A 37 8.86 -11.26 -0.85
C GLY A 37 10.23 -11.92 -0.92
N PHE A 38 10.40 -13.15 -0.40
CA PHE A 38 11.70 -13.84 -0.36
C PHE A 38 12.29 -14.07 -1.76
N ASP A 39 11.45 -14.45 -2.73
CA ASP A 39 11.90 -14.75 -4.09
C ASP A 39 12.35 -13.51 -4.87
N THR A 40 11.80 -12.33 -4.54
CA THR A 40 12.11 -11.04 -5.19
C THR A 40 13.10 -10.20 -4.39
N GLY A 41 13.29 -10.54 -3.11
CA GLY A 41 14.07 -9.76 -2.15
C GLY A 41 13.33 -8.55 -1.59
N ASP A 42 12.00 -8.48 -1.76
CA ASP A 42 11.11 -7.44 -1.19
C ASP A 42 10.85 -7.65 0.31
N ASP A 43 11.24 -8.82 0.84
CA ASP A 43 11.28 -9.11 2.27
C ASP A 43 12.34 -8.27 3.01
N ARG A 44 13.28 -7.66 2.30
CA ARG A 44 14.27 -6.71 2.84
C ARG A 44 13.69 -5.30 2.81
N LEU A 45 13.37 -4.79 3.99
CA LEU A 45 12.58 -3.57 4.15
C LEU A 45 13.46 -2.33 4.25
N PHE A 46 13.02 -1.26 3.60
CA PHE A 46 13.43 0.11 3.92
C PHE A 46 12.36 0.75 4.81
N LEU A 47 12.43 0.48 6.12
CA LEU A 47 11.35 0.79 7.06
C LEU A 47 11.48 2.20 7.65
N VAL A 48 11.12 3.22 6.87
CA VAL A 48 11.08 4.64 7.32
C VAL A 48 9.68 5.08 7.71
N SER A 49 8.67 4.64 6.97
CA SER A 49 7.24 4.84 7.27
C SER A 49 6.55 3.47 7.40
N PRO A 50 5.33 3.40 7.96
CA PRO A 50 4.53 2.18 7.95
C PRO A 50 4.45 1.53 6.57
N LEU A 51 4.72 0.23 6.50
CA LEU A 51 4.60 -0.57 5.28
C LEU A 51 3.56 -1.66 5.46
N ILE A 52 2.75 -1.89 4.43
CA ILE A 52 1.87 -3.05 4.34
C ILE A 52 2.69 -4.20 3.76
N ILE A 53 2.91 -5.24 4.56
CA ILE A 53 3.56 -6.46 4.09
C ILE A 53 2.52 -7.34 3.42
N SER A 54 2.74 -7.68 2.15
CA SER A 54 1.78 -8.42 1.33
C SER A 54 2.27 -9.83 1.06
N HIS A 55 1.45 -10.82 1.41
CA HIS A 55 1.60 -12.19 0.92
C HIS A 55 0.62 -12.41 -0.23
N GLU A 56 1.13 -12.70 -1.43
CA GLU A 56 0.27 -13.11 -2.54
C GLU A 56 -0.21 -14.55 -2.36
N ILE A 57 -1.53 -14.73 -2.30
CA ILE A 57 -2.16 -16.06 -2.24
C ILE A 57 -2.16 -16.66 -3.66
N ASN A 58 -1.06 -17.33 -4.01
CA ASN A 58 -0.88 -18.09 -5.25
C ASN A 58 -0.94 -19.61 -5.02
N GLU A 59 -0.72 -20.43 -6.06
CA GLU A 59 -0.78 -21.90 -5.99
C GLU A 59 0.14 -22.55 -4.94
N LYS A 60 1.20 -21.85 -4.51
CA LYS A 60 2.13 -22.32 -3.47
C LYS A 60 1.73 -21.85 -2.06
N SER A 61 0.77 -20.94 -1.96
CA SER A 61 0.30 -20.40 -0.70
C SER A 61 -0.45 -21.47 0.10
N PRO A 62 -0.26 -21.55 1.43
CA PRO A 62 -1.07 -22.41 2.27
C PRO A 62 -2.56 -21.97 2.31
N PHE A 63 -2.87 -20.76 1.86
CA PHE A 63 -4.23 -20.20 1.81
C PHE A 63 -4.89 -20.37 0.43
N TRP A 64 -4.26 -21.06 -0.52
CA TRP A 64 -4.73 -21.15 -1.92
C TRP A 64 -6.16 -21.68 -2.06
N GLU A 65 -6.50 -22.70 -1.28
CA GLU A 65 -7.82 -23.36 -1.28
C GLU A 65 -8.72 -22.87 -0.14
N MET A 66 -8.34 -21.80 0.56
CA MET A 66 -9.10 -21.25 1.69
C MET A 66 -10.09 -20.19 1.20
N SER A 67 -11.38 -20.45 1.40
CA SER A 67 -12.48 -19.50 1.19
C SER A 67 -12.83 -18.77 2.48
N ARG A 68 -13.67 -17.72 2.39
CA ARG A 68 -14.16 -16.99 3.57
C ARG A 68 -14.81 -17.91 4.60
N ALA A 69 -15.65 -18.84 4.15
CA ALA A 69 -16.36 -19.75 5.06
C ALA A 69 -15.45 -20.80 5.70
N GLN A 70 -14.34 -21.15 5.04
CA GLN A 70 -13.33 -22.05 5.59
C GLN A 70 -12.44 -21.34 6.58
N LEU A 71 -12.13 -20.05 6.38
CA LEU A 71 -11.37 -19.25 7.34
C LEU A 71 -11.99 -19.32 8.74
N ASP A 72 -13.32 -19.20 8.84
CA ASP A 72 -14.07 -19.25 10.12
C ASP A 72 -14.04 -20.65 10.80
N GLN A 73 -13.64 -21.70 10.08
CA GLN A 73 -13.60 -23.08 10.57
C GLN A 73 -12.18 -23.57 10.83
N GLU A 74 -11.18 -22.79 10.46
CA GLU A 74 -9.78 -23.17 10.48
C GLU A 74 -9.09 -22.64 11.73
N GLU A 75 -8.28 -23.48 12.36
CA GLU A 75 -7.48 -23.11 13.53
C GLU A 75 -6.02 -23.00 13.10
N PHE A 76 -5.50 -21.77 13.07
CA PHE A 76 -4.10 -21.50 12.73
C PHE A 76 -3.59 -20.22 13.37
N GLU A 77 -2.27 -20.09 13.40
CA GLU A 77 -1.58 -18.88 13.84
C GLU A 77 -0.55 -18.46 12.78
N VAL A 78 -0.57 -17.20 12.39
CA VAL A 78 0.45 -16.60 11.54
C VAL A 78 1.42 -15.83 12.42
N VAL A 79 2.63 -16.35 12.57
CA VAL A 79 3.71 -15.68 13.31
C VAL A 79 4.53 -14.83 12.35
N VAL A 80 4.61 -13.53 12.64
CA VAL A 80 5.37 -12.54 11.89
C VAL A 80 6.61 -12.16 12.68
N ILE A 81 7.77 -12.19 12.01
CA ILE A 81 9.08 -11.97 12.63
C ILE A 81 9.81 -10.91 11.82
N LEU A 82 10.10 -9.78 12.44
CA LEU A 82 10.94 -8.72 11.89
C LEU A 82 12.33 -8.81 12.53
N GLU A 83 13.36 -8.95 11.72
CA GLU A 83 14.77 -8.96 12.13
C GLU A 83 15.47 -7.73 11.55
N GLY A 84 16.53 -7.29 12.21
CA GLY A 84 17.39 -6.20 11.73
C GLY A 84 18.38 -5.75 12.79
N MET A 85 19.17 -4.71 12.51
CA MET A 85 20.14 -4.14 13.44
C MET A 85 19.72 -2.75 13.92
N VAL A 86 19.90 -2.49 15.21
CA VAL A 86 19.65 -1.16 15.78
C VAL A 86 20.80 -0.22 15.41
N GLU A 87 20.50 0.85 14.67
CA GLU A 87 21.49 1.80 14.13
C GLU A 87 22.52 2.29 15.16
N ALA A 88 22.07 2.63 16.37
CA ALA A 88 22.95 3.20 17.40
C ALA A 88 23.94 2.20 18.02
N THR A 89 23.66 0.90 17.99
CA THR A 89 24.46 -0.12 18.70
C THR A 89 25.05 -1.18 17.80
N GLY A 90 24.56 -1.32 16.56
CA GLY A 90 24.92 -2.42 15.66
C GLY A 90 24.47 -3.79 16.16
N MET A 91 23.68 -3.86 17.24
CA MET A 91 23.16 -5.14 17.75
C MET A 91 21.96 -5.58 16.94
N THR A 92 21.87 -6.87 16.67
CA THR A 92 20.70 -7.48 16.05
C THR A 92 19.52 -7.47 17.02
N CYS A 93 18.35 -7.10 16.51
CA CYS A 93 17.08 -7.14 17.21
C CYS A 93 16.08 -7.98 16.43
N GLN A 94 15.15 -8.59 17.16
CA GLN A 94 14.05 -9.35 16.59
C GLN A 94 12.75 -8.94 17.29
N ALA A 95 11.78 -8.47 16.51
CA ALA A 95 10.41 -8.23 16.95
C ALA A 95 9.52 -9.36 16.42
N ARG A 96 8.54 -9.77 17.24
CA ARG A 96 7.61 -10.85 16.90
C ARG A 96 6.20 -10.42 17.25
N SER A 97 5.25 -10.78 16.39
CA SER A 97 3.82 -10.72 16.65
C SER A 97 3.18 -11.96 16.04
N SER A 98 1.97 -12.28 16.44
CA SER A 98 1.18 -13.30 15.78
C SER A 98 -0.24 -12.83 15.52
N TYR A 99 -0.89 -13.51 14.57
CA TYR A 99 -2.30 -13.34 14.22
C TYR A 99 -2.97 -14.70 14.25
N MET A 100 -3.97 -14.86 15.11
CA MET A 100 -4.86 -16.02 15.12
C MET A 100 -5.87 -15.95 13.97
N ASP A 101 -6.53 -17.06 13.66
CA ASP A 101 -7.61 -17.13 12.66
C ASP A 101 -8.68 -16.04 12.89
N THR A 102 -9.04 -15.77 14.15
CA THR A 102 -10.02 -14.73 14.53
C THR A 102 -9.56 -13.29 14.28
N GLU A 103 -8.26 -13.05 14.10
CA GLU A 103 -7.67 -11.72 13.88
C GLU A 103 -7.46 -11.41 12.38
N VAL A 104 -7.63 -12.41 11.52
CA VAL A 104 -7.49 -12.27 10.06
C VAL A 104 -8.84 -11.87 9.46
N LEU A 105 -8.97 -10.59 9.09
CA LEU A 105 -10.23 -10.04 8.57
C LEU A 105 -10.36 -10.22 7.05
N TRP A 106 -11.27 -11.09 6.60
CA TRP A 106 -11.54 -11.28 5.18
C TRP A 106 -12.22 -10.07 4.53
N GLY A 107 -11.65 -9.57 3.44
CA GLY A 107 -12.24 -8.48 2.66
C GLY A 107 -12.03 -7.09 3.27
N HIS A 108 -11.08 -6.95 4.19
CA HIS A 108 -10.68 -5.67 4.77
C HIS A 108 -9.45 -5.08 4.09
N ARG A 109 -9.28 -3.76 4.21
CA ARG A 109 -8.07 -3.04 3.83
C ARG A 109 -7.64 -2.10 4.96
N PHE A 110 -6.33 -1.89 5.10
CA PHE A 110 -5.79 -0.90 6.01
C PHE A 110 -6.16 0.52 5.57
N THR A 111 -6.52 1.35 6.55
CA THR A 111 -6.75 2.78 6.33
C THR A 111 -5.44 3.46 5.96
N PRO A 112 -5.39 4.29 4.91
CA PRO A 112 -4.17 5.04 4.57
C PRO A 112 -3.75 5.95 5.72
N VAL A 113 -2.47 5.89 6.10
CA VAL A 113 -1.91 6.65 7.24
C VAL A 113 -0.95 7.77 6.85
N LEU A 114 -0.59 7.86 5.57
CA LEU A 114 0.35 8.86 5.07
C LEU A 114 -0.41 10.04 4.46
N THR A 115 -0.12 11.24 4.96
CA THR A 115 -0.58 12.51 4.39
C THR A 115 0.62 13.36 3.99
N LEU A 116 0.42 14.27 3.02
CA LEU A 116 1.44 15.22 2.58
C LEU A 116 1.06 16.61 3.09
N GLU A 117 1.78 17.11 4.10
CA GLU A 117 1.56 18.43 4.68
C GLU A 117 2.80 19.30 4.56
N LYS A 118 2.65 20.49 3.96
CA LYS A 118 3.71 21.52 3.86
C LYS A 118 5.06 20.99 3.32
N GLY A 119 5.01 20.01 2.41
CA GLY A 119 6.19 19.41 1.77
C GLY A 119 6.83 18.25 2.53
N PHE A 120 6.25 17.80 3.64
CA PHE A 120 6.70 16.64 4.40
C PHE A 120 5.60 15.57 4.47
N TYR A 121 6.02 14.30 4.49
CA TYR A 121 5.11 13.19 4.76
C TYR A 121 4.88 13.07 6.26
N GLU A 122 3.62 13.15 6.69
CA GLU A 122 3.21 12.91 8.06
C GLU A 122 2.51 11.55 8.16
N VAL A 123 2.74 10.86 9.27
CA VAL A 123 2.14 9.56 9.56
C VAL A 123 1.16 9.72 10.71
N ASP A 124 -0.12 9.47 10.46
CA ASP A 124 -1.12 9.38 11.52
C ASP A 124 -1.11 7.98 12.15
N TYR A 125 -0.51 7.87 13.34
CA TYR A 125 -0.47 6.60 14.07
C TYR A 125 -1.77 6.26 14.79
N ASN A 126 -2.74 7.17 14.88
CA ASN A 126 -4.03 6.87 15.51
C ASN A 126 -4.83 5.88 14.67
N THR A 127 -4.74 5.99 13.34
CA THR A 127 -5.45 5.12 12.39
C THR A 127 -4.59 3.96 11.89
N PHE A 128 -3.41 3.72 12.50
CA PHE A 128 -2.45 2.70 12.05
C PHE A 128 -3.04 1.28 12.04
N HIS A 129 -3.84 0.95 13.04
CA HIS A 129 -4.49 -0.35 13.14
C HIS A 129 -5.88 -0.39 12.49
N ASP A 130 -6.37 0.76 11.99
CA ASP A 130 -7.74 0.86 11.49
C ASP A 130 -7.87 0.18 10.13
N THR A 131 -8.95 -0.56 9.96
CA THR A 131 -9.31 -1.21 8.69
C THR A 131 -10.73 -0.88 8.29
N TYR A 132 -11.02 -0.99 6.99
CA TYR A 132 -12.37 -0.82 6.44
C TYR A 132 -12.74 -1.98 5.53
N GLU A 133 -14.03 -2.33 5.53
CA GLU A 133 -14.58 -3.38 4.67
C GLU A 133 -14.58 -2.97 3.20
N THR A 134 -14.31 -3.93 2.32
CA THR A 134 -14.33 -3.75 0.87
C THR A 134 -15.02 -4.91 0.18
N ASN A 135 -15.62 -4.64 -0.98
CA ASN A 135 -16.23 -5.69 -1.79
C ASN A 135 -15.16 -6.67 -2.28
N THR A 136 -15.12 -7.85 -1.68
CA THR A 136 -14.12 -8.90 -1.94
C THR A 136 -14.85 -10.22 -2.16
N PRO A 137 -14.51 -11.00 -3.20
CA PRO A 137 -15.09 -12.32 -3.43
C PRO A 137 -14.97 -13.22 -2.18
N SER A 138 -15.97 -14.06 -1.93
CA SER A 138 -15.96 -15.01 -0.82
C SER A 138 -15.33 -16.37 -1.18
N CYS A 139 -15.08 -16.60 -2.47
CA CYS A 139 -14.43 -17.82 -2.97
C CYS A 139 -12.94 -17.86 -2.61
N CYS A 140 -12.35 -19.05 -2.67
CA CYS A 140 -10.90 -19.20 -2.48
C CYS A 140 -10.12 -18.68 -3.69
N ALA A 141 -8.82 -18.43 -3.49
CA ALA A 141 -7.95 -17.90 -4.54
C ALA A 141 -7.87 -18.83 -5.77
N LYS A 142 -7.94 -20.15 -5.55
CA LYS A 142 -8.02 -21.15 -6.62
C LYS A 142 -9.22 -20.96 -7.54
N GLU A 143 -10.42 -20.90 -6.96
CA GLU A 143 -11.67 -20.68 -7.70
C GLU A 143 -11.63 -19.33 -8.43
N LEU A 144 -11.11 -18.29 -7.79
CA LEU A 144 -10.98 -16.96 -8.39
C LEU A 144 -10.06 -16.99 -9.62
N ALA A 145 -8.94 -17.71 -9.55
CA ALA A 145 -8.01 -17.87 -10.66
C ALA A 145 -8.62 -18.67 -11.82
N GLU A 146 -9.41 -19.71 -11.52
CA GLU A 146 -10.16 -20.47 -12.52
C GLU A 146 -11.21 -19.61 -13.22
N MET A 147 -12.01 -18.84 -12.47
CA MET A 147 -13.00 -17.91 -13.03
C MET A 147 -12.35 -16.83 -13.91
N LYS A 148 -11.16 -16.35 -13.53
CA LYS A 148 -10.38 -15.39 -14.33
C LYS A 148 -9.94 -16.00 -15.66
N ARG A 149 -9.47 -17.25 -15.63
CA ARG A 149 -9.05 -18.01 -16.82
C ARG A 149 -10.21 -18.28 -17.77
N GLU A 150 -11.41 -18.52 -17.23
CA GLU A 150 -12.64 -18.72 -18.00
C GLU A 150 -13.29 -17.41 -18.50
N GLY A 151 -12.74 -16.25 -18.16
CA GLY A 151 -13.24 -14.95 -18.61
C GLY A 151 -14.55 -14.50 -17.93
N ARG A 152 -14.93 -15.10 -16.79
CA ARG A 152 -16.20 -14.79 -16.10
C ARG A 152 -16.14 -13.55 -15.18
N LEU A 153 -14.99 -12.88 -15.07
CA LEU A 153 -14.71 -11.91 -14.01
C LEU A 153 -15.16 -10.46 -14.29
N LEU A 154 -16.13 -10.24 -15.19
CA LEU A 154 -16.60 -8.88 -15.54
C LEU A 154 -17.40 -8.14 -14.44
N GLN A 155 -17.49 -8.67 -13.20
CA GLN A 155 -18.35 -8.10 -12.14
C GLN A 155 -17.62 -7.59 -10.88
N TYR A 156 -16.30 -7.70 -10.77
CA TYR A 156 -15.59 -7.42 -9.50
C TYR A 156 -14.64 -6.22 -9.53
N LEU A 157 -14.66 -5.39 -10.56
CA LEU A 157 -13.90 -4.13 -10.51
C LEU A 157 -14.58 -3.17 -9.53
N PRO A 158 -13.88 -2.64 -8.51
CA PRO A 158 -14.36 -1.47 -7.80
C PRO A 158 -14.50 -0.35 -8.83
N SER A 159 -15.68 0.24 -8.93
CA SER A 159 -15.85 1.46 -9.73
C SER A 159 -14.88 2.52 -9.21
N PRO A 160 -14.06 3.17 -10.07
CA PRO A 160 -13.33 4.36 -9.63
C PRO A 160 -14.35 5.40 -9.16
N PRO A 161 -14.07 6.15 -8.07
CA PRO A 161 -14.93 7.25 -7.67
C PRO A 161 -15.00 8.25 -8.83
N LEU A 162 -16.21 8.48 -9.33
CA LEU A 162 -16.48 9.49 -10.35
C LEU A 162 -16.09 10.87 -9.79
N PRO A 163 -15.21 11.64 -10.45
CA PRO A 163 -15.06 13.06 -10.16
C PRO A 163 -16.26 13.77 -10.80
N GLY A 164 -17.27 14.08 -10.01
CA GLY A 164 -18.51 14.68 -10.48
C GLY A 164 -19.16 15.57 -9.43
N GLY A 165 -18.71 16.81 -9.37
CA GLY A 165 -19.34 17.90 -8.64
C GLY A 165 -18.93 19.22 -9.30
N CYS A 166 -19.45 19.47 -10.50
CA CYS A 166 -19.32 20.75 -11.18
C CYS A 166 -20.03 21.84 -10.35
N ALA A 167 -19.27 22.83 -9.86
CA ALA A 167 -19.80 24.15 -9.57
C ALA A 167 -19.42 25.03 -10.76
N GLU A 168 -20.43 25.37 -11.57
CA GLU A 168 -20.32 26.39 -12.60
C GLU A 168 -20.18 27.75 -11.92
N THR A 169 -19.14 28.52 -12.25
CA THR A 169 -19.24 29.98 -12.39
C THR A 169 -18.08 30.53 -13.23
N GLU A 170 -18.42 30.84 -14.49
CA GLU A 170 -18.02 31.99 -15.31
C GLU A 170 -16.52 32.24 -15.58
N LEU A 171 -16.10 31.82 -16.79
CA LEU A 171 -14.92 32.32 -17.50
C LEU A 171 -15.29 33.63 -18.23
N ASP A 172 -14.72 34.75 -17.80
CA ASP A 172 -14.63 35.94 -18.64
C ASP A 172 -13.53 35.74 -19.69
N THR A 173 -13.93 35.90 -20.95
CA THR A 173 -13.10 35.71 -22.14
C THR A 173 -12.55 37.06 -22.56
N GLU A 174 -11.25 37.30 -22.42
CA GLU A 174 -10.58 38.42 -23.09
C GLU A 174 -9.85 37.90 -24.33
N ALA A 175 -10.30 38.37 -25.48
CA ALA A 175 -9.83 37.99 -26.80
C ALA A 175 -8.52 38.71 -27.15
N GLU A 176 -7.58 37.95 -27.72
CA GLU A 176 -6.41 38.48 -28.42
C GLU A 176 -6.82 39.15 -29.74
N GLN A 177 -6.26 40.32 -30.02
CA GLN A 177 -6.15 40.87 -31.36
C GLN A 177 -4.69 41.28 -31.60
N GLU A 178 -4.02 40.53 -32.47
CA GLU A 178 -2.77 40.93 -33.11
C GLU A 178 -3.04 41.94 -34.24
N GLY A 179 -2.09 42.86 -34.44
CA GLY A 179 -2.05 43.80 -35.55
C GLY A 179 -0.76 44.61 -35.53
N GLU A 180 0.17 44.24 -36.41
CA GLU A 180 1.53 44.77 -36.62
C GLU A 180 1.54 46.15 -37.30
N ASP A 181 2.54 47.00 -37.01
CA ASP A 181 3.45 47.68 -37.99
C ASP A 181 4.25 48.87 -37.38
N GLU A 182 5.58 48.82 -37.55
CA GLU A 182 6.65 49.84 -37.34
C GLU A 182 6.74 50.82 -38.55
N PRO A 183 7.71 51.79 -38.72
CA PRO A 183 8.68 52.42 -37.80
C PRO A 183 8.80 53.99 -37.91
N GLU A 184 9.65 54.55 -37.03
CA GLU A 184 10.52 55.77 -37.12
C GLU A 184 9.98 57.16 -37.54
N SER A 185 10.25 58.18 -36.69
CA SER A 185 11.01 59.38 -37.12
C SER A 185 11.54 60.23 -35.96
N LEU A 186 12.78 60.70 -36.16
CA LEU A 186 13.56 61.61 -35.33
C LEU A 186 12.95 63.01 -35.23
N SER A 187 13.07 63.68 -34.08
CA SER A 187 13.65 65.03 -34.03
C SER A 187 13.94 65.46 -32.59
N GLY A 188 15.18 65.88 -32.35
CA GLY A 188 15.57 66.57 -31.13
C GLY A 188 15.09 68.02 -31.13
N SER A 189 14.99 68.60 -29.94
CA SER A 189 15.20 70.04 -29.75
C SER A 189 15.71 70.32 -28.34
N ARG A 190 16.70 71.19 -28.34
CA ARG A 190 17.54 71.69 -27.27
C ARG A 190 16.84 72.83 -26.52
N GLU A 191 17.45 73.17 -25.38
CA GLU A 191 17.52 74.50 -24.75
C GLU A 191 16.47 74.94 -23.71
N ASN A 192 16.88 74.80 -22.44
CA ASN A 192 17.39 75.88 -21.56
C ASN A 192 16.49 77.10 -21.26
N ARG A 193 16.16 77.27 -19.97
CA ARG A 193 15.95 78.51 -19.18
C ARG A 193 15.55 78.02 -17.77
N GLY A 194 16.01 78.53 -16.63
CA GLY A 194 16.68 79.76 -16.28
C GLY A 194 16.30 80.04 -14.80
N SER A 195 17.29 80.45 -14.03
CA SER A 195 17.34 80.85 -12.61
C SER A 195 16.10 81.50 -11.98
N VAL A 196 15.87 81.28 -10.68
CA VAL A 196 16.35 82.09 -9.54
C VAL A 196 16.52 81.18 -8.32
#